data_AF-A0A821XQ06-F1
#
_entry.id   AF-A0A821XQ06-F1
#
_cell.length_a   1.000
_cell.length_b   1.000
_cell.length_c   1.000
_cell.angle_alpha   90.00
_cell.angle_beta   90.00
_cell.angle_gamma   90.00
#
_symmetry.space_group_name_H-M   'P 1'
#
loop_
_entity.id
_entity.type
_entity.pdbx_description
1 polymer ?
#
loop_
_entity_poly.entity_id
_entity_poly.type
_entity_poly.pdbx_seq_one_letter_code
_entity_poly.pdbx_strand_id
1 'polypeptide(L)'
;MAVPFNLTDPFLARICLPSAKRDQNYPLPGTTAIAIGWGQTELGGSPSNNLKQITLKIMKDSSSSCSQPWFDTKTQMCATASDK
;
A
#
# COMPACT_ATOMS: atom_id res chain seq x y z
N MET A 1 1.78 29.45 7.55
CA MET A 1 3.10 28.96 8.00
C MET A 1 2.90 27.56 8.53
N ALA A 2 3.63 26.56 8.03
CA ALA A 2 3.56 25.21 8.57
C ALA A 2 4.45 25.12 9.82
N VAL A 3 3.92 24.59 10.92
CA VAL A 3 4.71 24.26 12.11
C VAL A 3 5.31 22.88 11.90
N PRO A 4 6.63 22.69 12.07
CA PRO A 4 7.25 21.37 11.98
C PRO A 4 6.66 20.39 13.00
N PHE A 5 6.54 19.13 12.60
CA PHE A 5 6.13 18.04 13.49
C PHE A 5 7.20 17.75 14.54
N ASN A 6 6.77 17.38 15.76
CA ASN A 6 7.68 16.97 16.83
C ASN A 6 8.11 15.51 16.65
N LEU A 7 9.34 15.28 16.18
CA LEU A 7 9.87 13.93 15.95
C LEU A 7 10.21 13.14 17.22
N THR A 8 10.07 13.74 18.42
CA THR A 8 10.20 13.01 19.68
C THR A 8 8.86 12.49 20.22
N ASP A 9 7.74 12.82 19.56
CA ASP A 9 6.43 12.28 19.92
C ASP A 9 6.42 10.75 19.69
N PRO A 10 6.10 9.93 20.71
CA PRO A 10 6.09 8.47 20.57
C PRO A 10 5.07 7.95 19.55
N PHE A 11 4.08 8.77 19.14
CA PHE A 11 3.08 8.41 18.15
C PHE A 11 3.44 8.84 16.72
N LEU A 12 4.56 9.54 16.53
CA LEU A 12 5.03 9.97 15.21
C LEU A 12 6.30 9.22 14.82
N ALA A 13 6.23 8.51 13.70
CA ALA A 13 7.36 7.82 13.11
C ALA A 13 7.45 8.07 11.60
N ARG A 14 8.65 7.99 11.06
CA ARG A 14 8.91 8.07 9.62
C ARG A 14 9.00 6.67 9.02
N ILE A 15 8.49 6.51 7.81
CA ILE A 15 8.67 5.29 7.03
C ILE A 15 9.97 5.35 6.22
N CYS A 16 10.57 4.20 5.97
CA CYS A 16 11.72 4.08 5.08
C CYS A 16 11.28 4.24 3.63
N LEU A 17 12.04 5.02 2.86
CA LEU A 17 11.89 5.08 1.41
C LEU A 17 12.71 3.94 0.77
N PRO A 18 12.17 3.20 -0.21
CA PRO A 18 12.96 2.24 -0.99
C PRO A 18 14.16 2.94 -1.65
N SER A 19 15.35 2.32 -1.63
CA SER A 19 16.53 2.96 -2.19
C SER A 19 16.47 3.02 -3.71
N ALA A 20 16.85 4.17 -4.30
CA ALA A 20 16.82 4.38 -5.75
C ALA A 20 17.92 3.62 -6.52
N LYS A 21 18.87 3.01 -5.82
CA LYS A 21 20.00 2.29 -6.44
C LYS A 21 19.67 0.82 -6.60
N ARG A 22 19.27 0.47 -7.83
CA ARG A 22 19.03 -0.84 -8.45
C ARG A 22 17.56 -1.06 -8.81
N ASP A 23 17.36 -1.38 -10.08
CA ASP A 23 16.11 -1.65 -10.80
C ASP A 23 15.27 -2.85 -10.27
N GLN A 24 15.29 -3.12 -8.96
CA GLN A 24 14.73 -4.33 -8.32
C GLN A 24 14.15 -4.11 -6.92
N ASN A 25 13.84 -2.87 -6.52
CA ASN A 25 13.30 -2.59 -5.18
C ASN A 25 11.76 -2.55 -5.09
N TYR A 26 11.07 -2.90 -6.17
CA TYR A 26 9.65 -3.21 -6.06
C TYR A 26 9.47 -4.63 -5.52
N PRO A 27 8.55 -4.84 -4.55
CA PRO A 27 8.34 -6.15 -3.95
C PRO A 27 7.95 -7.17 -5.03
N LEU A 28 8.60 -8.34 -5.00
CA LEU A 28 8.35 -9.40 -5.97
C LEU A 28 6.94 -9.98 -5.80
N PRO A 29 6.33 -10.54 -6.85
CA PRO A 29 5.06 -11.27 -6.72
C PRO A 29 5.13 -12.34 -5.63
N GLY A 30 4.10 -12.40 -4.79
CA GLY A 30 4.03 -13.24 -3.59
C GLY A 30 4.52 -12.57 -2.30
N THR A 31 5.21 -11.42 -2.41
CA THR A 31 5.60 -10.63 -1.23
C THR A 31 4.37 -10.18 -0.46
N THR A 32 4.42 -10.29 0.86
CA THR A 32 3.37 -9.76 1.75
C THR A 32 3.53 -8.25 1.92
N ALA A 33 2.43 -7.53 1.76
CA ALA A 33 2.34 -6.09 1.98
C ALA A 33 1.25 -5.77 3.01
N ILE A 34 1.33 -4.61 3.64
CA ILE A 34 0.33 -4.12 4.58
C ILE A 34 -0.27 -2.83 4.03
N ALA A 35 -1.59 -2.79 3.92
CA ALA A 35 -2.33 -1.55 3.72
C ALA A 35 -3.01 -1.16 5.04
N ILE A 36 -2.88 0.11 5.41
CA ILE A 36 -3.38 0.65 6.67
C ILE A 36 -4.04 2.02 6.43
N GLY A 37 -5.18 2.28 7.06
CA GLY A 37 -5.88 3.55 6.92
C GLY A 37 -7.31 3.52 7.46
N TRP A 38 -8.06 4.58 7.14
CA TRP A 38 -9.46 4.80 7.58
C TRP A 38 -10.45 4.76 6.41
N GLY A 39 -10.13 4.08 5.31
CA GLY A 39 -10.97 4.01 4.12
C GLY A 39 -12.36 3.39 4.36
N GLN A 40 -13.22 3.47 3.35
CA GLN A 40 -14.50 2.77 3.34
C GLN A 40 -14.28 1.25 3.39
N THR A 41 -15.01 0.56 4.26
CA THR A 41 -14.94 -0.92 4.37
C THR A 41 -15.98 -1.63 3.51
N GLU A 42 -16.92 -0.87 2.94
CA GLU A 42 -18.03 -1.33 2.11
C GLU A 42 -18.28 -0.31 1.01
N LEU A 43 -18.76 -0.77 -0.16
CA LEU A 43 -19.02 0.10 -1.31
C LEU A 43 -20.09 1.14 -0.96
N GLY A 44 -19.75 2.43 -1.08
CA GLY A 44 -20.65 3.54 -0.77
C GLY A 44 -20.86 3.80 0.73
N GLY A 45 -20.17 3.08 1.61
CA GLY A 45 -20.25 3.28 3.06
C GLY A 45 -19.48 4.51 3.56
N SER A 46 -19.55 4.75 4.87
CA SER A 46 -18.72 5.80 5.51
C SER A 46 -17.28 5.31 5.74
N PRO A 47 -16.28 6.21 5.70
CA PRO A 47 -14.93 5.93 6.21
C PRO A 47 -14.96 5.39 7.65
N SER A 48 -13.98 4.56 8.01
CA SER A 48 -13.93 4.01 9.36
C SER A 48 -13.55 5.05 10.40
N ASN A 49 -14.15 5.00 11.59
CA ASN A 49 -13.71 5.80 12.75
C ASN A 49 -12.47 5.21 13.45
N ASN A 50 -12.08 3.99 13.09
CA ASN A 50 -10.94 3.29 13.68
C ASN A 50 -9.92 2.97 12.60
N LEU A 51 -8.64 3.01 12.95
CA LEU A 51 -7.57 2.59 12.03
C LEU A 51 -7.76 1.12 11.69
N LYS A 52 -7.79 0.80 10.40
CA LYS A 52 -7.90 -0.56 9.88
C LYS A 52 -6.62 -0.97 9.19
N GLN A 53 -6.32 -2.25 9.23
CA GLN A 53 -5.16 -2.86 8.58
C GLN A 53 -5.60 -4.13 7.84
N ILE A 54 -5.03 -4.37 6.65
CA ILE A 54 -5.18 -5.61 5.90
C ILE A 54 -3.84 -6.11 5.39
N THR A 55 -3.67 -7.43 5.41
CA THR A 55 -2.53 -8.11 4.80
C THR A 55 -2.83 -8.45 3.34
N LEU A 56 -1.94 -8.02 2.45
CA LEU A 56 -2.05 -8.18 1.01
C LEU A 56 -0.89 -9.04 0.47
N LYS A 57 -1.08 -9.61 -0.71
CA LYS A 57 -0.03 -10.26 -1.50
C LYS A 57 0.15 -9.51 -2.81
N ILE A 58 1.40 -9.22 -3.15
CA ILE A 58 1.75 -8.63 -4.44
C ILE A 58 1.50 -9.65 -5.55
N MET A 59 0.82 -9.22 -6.61
CA MET A 59 0.45 -10.05 -7.75
C MET A 59 1.46 -9.89 -8.89
N LYS A 60 1.45 -10.83 -9.85
CA LYS A 60 2.14 -10.64 -11.12
C LYS A 60 1.35 -9.64 -11.96
N ASP A 61 2.02 -8.75 -12.68
CA ASP A 61 1.36 -7.80 -13.58
C ASP A 61 0.50 -8.49 -14.64
N SER A 62 0.92 -9.69 -15.08
CA SER A 62 0.20 -10.51 -16.05
C SER A 62 -1.02 -11.24 -15.46
N SER A 63 -1.33 -11.10 -14.17
CA SER A 63 -2.51 -11.71 -13.56
C SER A 63 -3.79 -11.07 -14.11
N SER A 64 -4.80 -11.89 -14.39
CA SER A 64 -6.09 -11.42 -14.95
C SER A 64 -6.77 -10.37 -14.07
N SER A 65 -6.66 -10.49 -12.73
CA SER A 65 -7.16 -9.49 -11.78
C SER A 65 -6.53 -8.10 -11.95
N CYS A 66 -5.33 -8.03 -12.53
CA CYS A 66 -4.57 -6.80 -12.75
C CYS A 66 -4.67 -6.29 -14.19
N SER A 67 -5.33 -7.04 -15.09
CA SER A 67 -5.46 -6.73 -16.51
C SER A 67 -6.54 -5.66 -16.76
N GLN A 68 -6.34 -4.47 -16.19
CA GLN A 68 -7.20 -3.31 -16.44
C GLN A 68 -6.65 -2.49 -17.60
N PRO A 69 -7.51 -1.88 -18.45
CA PRO A 69 -7.06 -1.10 -19.62
C PRO A 69 -6.13 0.08 -19.29
N TRP A 70 -6.21 0.60 -18.06
CA TRP A 70 -5.44 1.73 -17.56
C TRP A 70 -4.24 1.34 -16.69
N PHE A 71 -3.94 0.04 -16.56
CA PHE A 71 -2.85 -0.42 -15.70
C PHE A 71 -1.49 -0.24 -16.38
N ASP A 72 -0.59 0.54 -15.76
CA ASP A 72 0.79 0.75 -16.22
C ASP A 72 1.79 0.00 -15.35
N THR A 73 2.36 -1.06 -15.90
CA THR A 73 3.32 -1.95 -15.21
C THR A 73 4.64 -1.26 -14.84
N LYS A 74 4.92 -0.06 -15.36
CA LYS A 74 6.13 0.70 -15.03
C LYS A 74 5.99 1.53 -13.77
N THR A 75 4.78 1.95 -13.44
CA THR A 75 4.52 2.93 -12.37
C THR A 75 3.50 2.44 -11.34
N GLN A 76 2.84 1.32 -11.60
CA GLN A 76 1.80 0.75 -10.75
C GLN A 76 2.13 -0.69 -10.38
N MET A 77 1.56 -1.15 -9.27
CA MET A 77 1.62 -2.54 -8.82
C MET A 77 0.22 -3.00 -8.43
N CYS A 78 0.01 -4.31 -8.51
CA CYS A 78 -1.27 -4.92 -8.19
C CYS A 78 -1.12 -5.82 -6.96
N ALA A 79 -2.13 -5.82 -6.09
CA ALA A 79 -2.15 -6.63 -4.89
C ALA A 79 -3.55 -7.19 -4.63
N THR A 80 -3.62 -8.34 -3.98
CA THR A 80 -4.87 -8.97 -3.56
C THR A 80 -4.89 -9.19 -2.06
N ALA A 81 -6.08 -9.33 -1.47
CA ALA A 81 -6.22 -9.77 -0.10
C ALA A 81 -5.51 -11.12 0.07
N SER A 82 -4.64 -11.22 1.07
CA SER A 82 -4.14 -12.53 1.50
C SER A 82 -5.24 -13.18 2.32
N ASP A 83 -6.10 -13.95 1.66
CA ASP A 83 -7.04 -14.82 2.37
C ASP A 83 -6.25 -15.68 3.38
N LYS A 84 -6.78 -15.78 4.61
CA LYS A 84 -6.23 -16.63 5.68
C LYS A 84 -6.26 -18.09 5.27
#